data_AF-A0A7K0NSU0-F1
#
_entry.id   AF-A0A7K0NSU0-F1
#
_cell.length_a   1.000
_cell.length_b   1.000
_cell.length_c   1.000
_cell.angle_alpha   90.00
_cell.angle_beta   90.00
_cell.angle_gamma   90.00
#
_symmetry.space_group_name_H-M   'P 1'
#
loop_
_entity.id
_entity.type
_entity.pdbx_description
1 polymer ?
#
loop_
_entity_poly.entity_id
_entity_poly.type
_entity_poly.pdbx_seq_one_letter_code
_entity_poly.pdbx_strand_id
1 'polypeptide(L)'
;MIINSPIHPVRIRCSDQGAASLAWDAANQGLPIVLLADGNPVIAGRLAAELTAARARVVVMVGSPDDPAVQAVVDQLAKELFGHDI
;
A
#
# COMPACT_ATOMS: atom_id res chain seq x y z
N MET A 1 3.74 -2.65 28.55
CA MET A 1 2.45 -2.17 28.02
C MET A 1 2.68 -1.89 26.55
N ILE A 2 2.31 -2.83 25.68
CA ILE A 2 2.41 -2.63 24.23
C ILE A 2 1.22 -1.75 23.87
N ILE A 3 1.50 -0.50 23.50
CA ILE A 3 0.48 0.43 23.02
C ILE A 3 0.19 -0.04 21.59
N ASN A 4 -0.86 -0.84 21.42
CA ASN A 4 -1.44 -1.12 20.11
C ASN A 4 -2.04 0.18 19.57
N SER A 5 -1.21 1.11 19.12
CA SER A 5 -1.69 2.15 18.21
C SER A 5 -2.11 1.45 16.92
N PRO A 6 -3.32 1.71 16.40
CA PRO A 6 -3.78 1.08 15.18
C PRO A 6 -2.86 1.47 14.03
N ILE A 7 -2.16 0.50 13.48
CA ILE A 7 -1.30 0.70 12.32
C ILE A 7 -2.22 0.69 11.09
N HIS A 8 -2.63 1.87 10.64
CA HIS A 8 -3.44 2.02 9.43
C HIS A 8 -2.54 1.93 8.18
N PRO A 9 -2.85 1.06 7.22
CA PRO A 9 -2.08 0.99 5.98
C PRO A 9 -2.24 2.26 5.14
N VAL A 10 -1.12 2.70 4.55
CA VAL A 10 -1.09 3.89 3.69
C VAL A 10 -1.42 3.48 2.25
N ARG A 11 -2.48 4.06 1.67
CA ARG A 11 -2.83 3.85 0.25
C ARG A 11 -2.14 4.89 -0.62
N ILE A 12 -1.42 4.43 -1.64
CA ILE A 12 -0.64 5.30 -2.52
C ILE A 12 -1.01 5.00 -3.97
N ARG A 13 -1.60 5.98 -4.65
CA ARG A 13 -1.87 5.93 -6.08
C ARG A 13 -0.54 6.10 -6.82
N CYS A 14 -0.16 5.07 -7.58
CA CYS A 14 1.08 5.04 -8.35
C CYS A 14 0.85 5.65 -9.74
N SER A 15 0.73 6.98 -9.80
CA SER A 15 0.61 7.74 -11.06
C SER A 15 1.93 8.35 -11.52
N ASP A 16 2.89 8.58 -10.62
CA ASP A 16 4.10 9.37 -10.86
C ASP A 16 5.17 9.19 -9.75
N GLN A 17 6.24 9.98 -9.78
CA GLN A 17 7.37 9.89 -8.82
C GLN A 17 7.00 10.28 -7.38
N GLY A 18 5.94 11.07 -7.14
CA GLY A 18 5.49 11.44 -5.80
C GLY A 18 5.04 10.24 -4.97
N ALA A 19 4.56 9.18 -5.62
CA ALA A 19 4.18 7.93 -4.98
C ALA A 19 5.36 7.23 -4.29
N ALA A 20 6.57 7.32 -4.85
CA ALA A 20 7.75 6.67 -4.30
C ALA A 20 8.18 7.29 -2.97
N SER A 21 8.24 8.62 -2.88
CA SER A 21 8.64 9.33 -1.66
C SER A 21 7.68 9.04 -0.51
N LEU A 22 6.36 9.05 -0.78
CA LEU A 22 5.35 8.71 0.23
C LEU A 22 5.46 7.26 0.70
N ALA A 23 5.76 6.33 -0.21
CA ALA A 23 5.90 4.92 0.14
C ALA A 23 7.14 4.67 1.00
N TRP A 24 8.25 5.35 0.71
CA TRP A 24 9.45 5.27 1.53
C TRP A 24 9.28 5.89 2.91
N ASP A 25 8.57 7.01 3.01
CA ASP A 25 8.23 7.61 4.32
C ASP A 25 7.39 6.64 5.16
N ALA A 26 6.33 6.07 4.58
CA ALA A 26 5.50 5.07 5.24
C ALA A 26 6.31 3.82 5.66
N ALA A 27 7.21 3.34 4.80
CA ALA A 27 8.08 2.21 5.09
C ALA A 27 9.03 2.49 6.27
N ASN A 28 9.64 3.67 6.30
CA ASN A 28 10.53 4.09 7.39
C ASN A 28 9.79 4.23 8.73
N GLN A 29 8.50 4.57 8.69
CA GLN A 29 7.63 4.60 9.85
C GLN A 29 7.11 3.21 10.26
N GLY A 30 7.46 2.15 9.51
CA GLY A 30 6.99 0.79 9.75
C GLY A 30 5.51 0.57 9.40
N LEU A 31 4.91 1.49 8.64
CA LEU A 31 3.53 1.40 8.21
C LEU A 31 3.42 0.42 7.02
N PRO A 32 2.36 -0.41 6.97
CA PRO A 32 2.04 -1.20 5.81
C PRO A 32 1.57 -0.30 4.67
N ILE A 33 1.88 -0.70 3.45
CA ILE A 33 1.69 0.12 2.25
C ILE A 33 0.81 -0.64 1.27
N VAL A 34 -0.19 0.04 0.73
CA VAL A 34 -1.02 -0.43 -0.37
C VAL A 34 -0.74 0.45 -1.59
N LEU A 35 -0.12 -0.13 -2.62
CA LEU A 35 0.14 0.54 -3.89
C LEU A 35 -1.01 0.27 -4.86
N LEU A 36 -1.67 1.34 -5.32
CA LEU A 36 -2.74 1.28 -6.31
C LEU A 36 -2.13 1.62 -7.69
N ALA A 37 -2.03 0.63 -8.56
CA ALA A 37 -1.56 0.81 -9.92
C ALA A 37 -2.65 1.40 -10.82
N ASP A 38 -2.73 2.72 -10.86
CA ASP A 38 -3.67 3.46 -11.69
C ASP A 38 -3.21 3.50 -13.15
N GLY A 39 -3.67 2.53 -13.95
CA GLY A 39 -3.37 2.45 -15.39
C GLY A 39 -1.94 2.06 -15.75
N ASN A 40 -1.00 2.00 -14.79
CA ASN A 40 0.39 1.62 -15.03
C ASN A 40 0.94 0.66 -13.95
N PRO A 41 0.79 -0.67 -14.13
CA PRO A 41 1.27 -1.67 -13.18
C PRO A 41 2.79 -1.77 -13.08
N VAL A 42 3.53 -1.27 -14.08
CA VAL A 42 5.00 -1.36 -14.10
C VAL A 42 5.60 -0.49 -13.00
N ILE A 43 5.07 0.72 -12.80
CA ILE A 43 5.56 1.65 -11.77
C ILE A 43 5.29 1.08 -10.38
N ALA A 44 4.05 0.64 -10.13
CA ALA A 44 3.67 0.06 -8.84
C ALA A 44 4.45 -1.22 -8.53
N GLY A 45 4.64 -2.10 -9.52
CA GLY A 45 5.41 -3.34 -9.37
C GLY A 45 6.89 -3.09 -9.07
N ARG A 46 7.51 -2.10 -9.75
CA ARG A 46 8.89 -1.72 -9.47
C ARG A 46 9.03 -1.15 -8.06
N LEU A 47 8.18 -0.22 -7.67
CA LEU A 47 8.20 0.38 -6.34
C LEU A 47 7.97 -0.68 -5.25
N ALA A 48 7.05 -1.62 -5.47
CA ALA A 48 6.82 -2.74 -4.56
C ALA A 48 8.04 -3.63 -4.39
N ALA A 49 8.77 -3.92 -5.48
CA ALA A 49 10.00 -4.71 -5.42
C ALA A 49 11.07 -4.01 -4.57
N GLU A 50 11.25 -2.69 -4.76
CA GLU A 50 12.21 -1.89 -3.99
C GLU A 50 11.87 -1.87 -2.49
N LEU A 51 10.60 -1.64 -2.15
CA LEU A 51 10.12 -1.62 -0.77
C LEU A 51 10.15 -3.01 -0.12
N THR A 52 9.81 -4.06 -0.87
CA THR A 52 9.90 -5.45 -0.39
C THR A 52 11.34 -5.84 -0.09
N ALA A 53 12.30 -5.44 -0.94
CA ALA A 53 13.72 -5.64 -0.69
C ALA A 53 14.19 -4.92 0.59
N ALA A 54 13.59 -3.78 0.90
CA ALA A 54 13.78 -3.07 2.18
C ALA A 54 12.97 -3.66 3.35
N ARG A 55 12.34 -4.83 3.19
CA ARG A 55 11.49 -5.51 4.17
C ARG A 55 10.25 -4.71 4.62
N ALA A 56 9.81 -3.75 3.81
CA ALA A 56 8.52 -3.10 4.02
C ALA A 56 7.37 -4.08 3.72
N ARG A 57 6.25 -3.89 4.40
CA ARG A 57 5.02 -4.67 4.16
C ARG A 57 4.23 -4.00 3.06
N VAL A 58 4.24 -4.58 1.86
CA VAL A 58 3.60 -3.96 0.68
C VAL A 58 2.59 -4.90 0.05
N VAL A 59 1.45 -4.34 -0.34
CA VAL A 59 0.44 -4.96 -1.20
C VAL A 59 0.32 -4.12 -2.47
N VAL A 60 0.30 -4.77 -3.62
CA VAL A 60 0.05 -4.10 -4.91
C VAL A 60 -1.31 -4.52 -5.42
N MET A 61 -2.11 -3.56 -5.85
CA MET A 61 -3.34 -3.81 -6.59
C MET A 61 -3.30 -3.17 -7.95
N VAL A 62 -3.78 -3.93 -8.93
CA VAL A 62 -3.86 -3.54 -10.33
C VAL A 62 -5.32 -3.47 -10.71
N GLY A 63 -5.76 -2.28 -11.09
CA GLY A 63 -7.16 -1.98 -11.37
C GLY A 63 -7.43 -0.50 -11.25
N SER A 64 -8.59 -0.05 -11.70
CA SER A 64 -8.99 1.34 -11.48
C SER A 64 -9.17 1.57 -9.98
N PRO A 65 -8.46 2.53 -9.37
CA PRO A 65 -8.66 2.87 -7.96
C PRO A 65 -10.07 3.43 -7.70
N ASP A 66 -10.78 3.88 -8.73
CA ASP A 66 -12.14 4.40 -8.61
C ASP A 66 -13.21 3.30 -8.79
N ASP A 67 -12.80 2.05 -9.03
CA ASP A 67 -13.69 0.88 -9.07
C ASP A 67 -14.04 0.41 -7.65
N PRO A 68 -15.33 0.38 -7.27
CA PRO A 68 -15.75 -0.02 -5.94
C PRO A 68 -15.41 -1.48 -5.59
N ALA A 69 -15.30 -2.36 -6.58
CA ALA A 69 -14.85 -3.73 -6.36
C ALA A 69 -13.37 -3.79 -5.99
N VAL A 70 -12.55 -2.94 -6.62
CA VAL A 70 -11.13 -2.80 -6.25
C VAL A 70 -11.01 -2.25 -4.83
N GLN A 71 -11.78 -1.22 -4.48
CA GLN A 71 -11.80 -0.68 -3.11
C GLN A 71 -12.22 -1.73 -2.06
N ALA A 72 -13.26 -2.53 -2.34
CA ALA A 72 -13.66 -3.60 -1.42
C ALA A 72 -12.57 -4.66 -1.20
N VAL A 73 -11.84 -5.01 -2.26
CA VAL A 73 -10.69 -5.93 -2.16
C VAL A 73 -9.55 -5.28 -1.36
N VAL A 74 -9.30 -3.97 -1.54
CA VAL A 74 -8.30 -3.21 -0.75
C VAL A 74 -8.60 -3.32 0.73
N ASP A 75 -9.83 -3.02 1.10
CA ASP A 75 -10.29 -2.99 2.49
C ASP A 75 -10.19 -4.38 3.12
N GLN A 76 -10.64 -5.40 2.39
CA GLN A 76 -10.56 -6.79 2.87
C GLN A 76 -9.10 -7.26 3.02
N LEU A 77 -8.24 -7.05 2.01
CA LEU A 77 -6.85 -7.48 2.09
C LEU A 77 -6.11 -6.76 3.21
N ALA A 78 -6.36 -5.47 3.38
CA ALA A 78 -5.78 -4.72 4.47
C ALA A 78 -6.21 -5.24 5.84
N LYS A 79 -7.47 -5.62 5.97
CA LYS A 79 -8.00 -6.24 7.18
C LYS A 79 -7.37 -7.59 7.47
N GLU A 80 -7.25 -8.46 6.47
CA GLU A 80 -6.68 -9.80 6.65
C GLU A 80 -5.16 -9.75 6.89
N LEU A 81 -4.44 -8.89 6.18
CA LEU A 81 -2.98 -8.84 6.24
C LEU A 81 -2.45 -7.94 7.37
N PHE A 82 -3.19 -6.90 7.75
CA PHE A 82 -2.77 -5.90 8.73
C PHE A 82 -3.66 -5.85 9.97
N GLY A 83 -4.78 -6.57 9.98
CA GLY A 83 -5.64 -6.78 11.16
C GLY A 83 -6.77 -5.78 11.35
N HIS A 84 -7.01 -4.84 10.42
CA HIS A 84 -7.93 -3.72 10.65
C HIS A 84 -8.67 -3.20 9.39
N ASP A 85 -9.89 -2.68 9.59
CA ASP A 85 -10.61 -1.85 8.61
C ASP A 85 -9.87 -0.50 8.43
N ILE A 86 -9.78 -0.01 7.21
CA ILE A 86 -9.04 1.21 6.84
C ILE A 86 -9.98 2.41 6.70
#